data_AF-A0A556B8L6-F1
#
_entry.id   AF-A0A556B8L6-F1
#
_cell.length_a   1.000
_cell.length_b   1.000
_cell.length_c   1.000
_cell.angle_alpha   90.00
_cell.angle_beta   90.00
_cell.angle_gamma   90.00
#
_symmetry.space_group_name_H-M   'P 1'
#
loop_
_entity.id
_entity.type
_entity.pdbx_description
1 polymer ?
#
loop_
_entity_poly.entity_id
_entity_poly.type
_entity_poly.pdbx_seq_one_letter_code
_entity_poly.pdbx_strand_id
1 'polypeptide(L)' 'RFAYNYCKRMSDRYYKLFGKSVSQLALQKRFTRIKKRKRYECLNDINAQVPKQASKDFDTARKHSFKKYKNGYHT' A
#
# COMPACT_ATOMS: atom_id res chain seq x y z
N ARG A 1 -11.46 -3.62 2.24
CA ARG A 1 -10.42 -4.66 2.08
C ARG A 1 -9.52 -4.47 0.85
N PHE A 2 -10.06 -4.13 -0.34
CA PHE A 2 -9.27 -3.96 -1.58
C PHE A 2 -8.05 -3.02 -1.44
N ALA A 3 -8.22 -1.80 -0.90
CA ALA A 3 -7.16 -0.82 -0.80
C ALA A 3 -5.96 -1.29 0.05
N TYR A 4 -6.22 -1.98 1.17
CA TYR A 4 -5.18 -2.56 2.02
C TYR A 4 -4.42 -3.67 1.29
N ASN A 5 -5.16 -4.64 0.72
CA ASN A 5 -4.56 -5.75 -0.03
C ASN A 5 -3.73 -5.27 -1.23
N TYR A 6 -4.18 -4.20 -1.88
CA TYR A 6 -3.42 -3.54 -2.93
C TYR A 6 -2.10 -2.96 -2.41
N CYS A 7 -2.13 -2.23 -1.29
CA CYS A 7 -0.93 -1.68 -0.65
C CYS A 7 0.06 -2.79 -0.28
N LYS A 8 -0.45 -3.86 0.34
CA LYS A 8 0.32 -5.06 0.69
C LYS A 8 1.00 -5.68 -0.53
N ARG A 9 0.23 -6.03 -1.57
CA ARG A 9 0.78 -6.64 -2.79
C ARG A 9 1.87 -5.78 -3.44
N MET A 10 1.65 -4.47 -3.50
CA MET A 10 2.61 -3.55 -4.09
C MET A 10 3.89 -3.41 -3.28
N SER A 11 3.76 -3.31 -1.96
CA SER A 11 4.90 -3.22 -1.06
C SER A 11 5.66 -4.54 -0.97
N ASP A 12 4.98 -5.69 -0.94
CA ASP A 12 5.60 -7.02 -0.92
C ASP A 12 6.44 -7.23 -2.19
N ARG A 13 5.91 -6.86 -3.36
CA ARG A 13 6.69 -6.91 -4.62
C ARG A 13 7.91 -6.00 -4.58
N TYR A 14 7.76 -4.78 -4.04
CA TYR A 14 8.88 -3.84 -3.95
C TYR A 14 9.95 -4.32 -2.97
N TYR A 15 9.54 -4.89 -1.84
CA TYR A 15 10.45 -5.46 -0.85
C TYR A 15 11.23 -6.66 -1.42
N LYS A 16 10.56 -7.55 -2.16
CA LYS A 16 11.23 -8.67 -2.84
C LYS A 16 12.30 -8.23 -3.84
N LEU A 17 12.09 -7.09 -4.53
CA LEU A 17 13.00 -6.61 -5.57
C LEU A 17 14.14 -5.74 -5.01
N PHE A 18 13.88 -4.93 -3.97
CA PHE A 18 14.80 -3.89 -3.52
C PHE A 18 15.22 -4.00 -2.05
N GLY A 19 14.63 -4.92 -1.27
CA GLY A 19 14.87 -5.05 0.16
C GLY A 19 14.38 -3.86 1.00
N LYS A 20 13.58 -2.95 0.42
CA LYS A 20 13.17 -1.67 1.05
C LYS A 20 11.66 -1.59 1.23
N SER A 21 11.23 -0.79 2.20
CA SER A 21 9.81 -0.41 2.38
C SER A 21 9.37 0.64 1.36
N VAL A 22 8.10 0.61 0.97
CA VAL A 22 7.47 1.69 0.22
C VAL A 22 6.78 2.61 1.20
N SER A 23 7.01 3.92 1.10
CA SER A 23 6.36 4.90 1.99
C SER A 23 4.86 5.01 1.72
N GLN A 24 4.10 5.36 2.76
CA GLN A 24 2.68 5.71 2.68
C GLN A 24 2.37 6.63 1.47
N LEU A 25 3.11 7.73 1.30
CA LEU A 25 2.87 8.70 0.23
C LEU A 25 3.08 8.08 -1.16
N ALA A 26 4.08 7.22 -1.32
CA ALA A 26 4.32 6.52 -2.58
C ALA A 26 3.19 5.52 -2.89
N LEU A 27 2.67 4.82 -1.88
CA LEU A 27 1.49 3.95 -2.03
C LEU A 27 0.25 4.73 -2.48
N GLN A 28 0.00 5.89 -1.88
CA GLN A 28 -1.12 6.77 -2.25
C GLN A 28 -0.98 7.29 -3.69
N LYS A 29 0.19 7.83 -4.07
CA LYS A 29 0.47 8.28 -5.44
C LYS A 29 0.29 7.17 -6.48
N ARG A 30 0.63 5.94 -6.12
CA ARG A 30 0.44 4.79 -7.02
C ARG A 30 -1.03 4.38 -7.11
N PHE A 31 -1.76 4.43 -6.01
CA PHE A 31 -3.20 4.15 -5.99
C PHE A 31 -3.97 5.15 -6.87
N THR A 32 -3.69 6.45 -6.76
CA THR A 32 -4.33 7.48 -7.59
C THR A 32 -4.04 7.29 -9.07
N ARG A 33 -2.83 6.87 -9.45
CA ARG A 33 -2.51 6.51 -10.85
C ARG A 33 -3.30 5.30 -11.35
N ILE A 34 -3.65 4.35 -10.48
CA ILE A 34 -4.47 3.19 -10.87
C ILE A 34 -5.94 3.56 -11.05
N LYS A 35 -6.50 4.42 -10.18
CA LYS A 35 -7.87 4.92 -10.30
C LYS A 35 -8.16 5.56 -11.67
N LYS A 36 -7.14 6.17 -12.29
CA LYS A 36 -7.24 6.79 -13.62
C LYS A 36 -7.34 5.80 -14.79
N ARG A 37 -7.15 4.50 -14.58
CA ARG A 37 -7.22 3.48 -15.64
C ARG A 37 -8.67 3.02 -15.82
N LYS A 38 -9.18 2.97 -17.05
CA LYS A 38 -10.56 2.52 -17.37
C LYS A 38 -10.99 1.23 -16.65
N ARG A 39 -10.11 0.22 -16.59
CA ARG A 39 -10.38 -1.05 -15.88
C ARG A 39 -10.69 -0.89 -14.38
N TYR A 40 -10.29 0.21 -13.78
CA TYR A 40 -10.41 0.50 -12.35
C TYR A 40 -11.29 1.73 -12.08
N GLU A 41 -12.13 2.11 -13.04
CA GLU A 41 -12.99 3.29 -12.94
C GLU A 41 -13.97 3.19 -11.76
N CYS A 42 -14.42 1.99 -11.41
CA CYS A 42 -15.22 1.72 -10.20
C CYS A 42 -14.53 2.11 -8.88
N LEU A 43 -13.21 2.34 -8.88
CA LEU A 43 -12.50 2.85 -7.71
C LEU A 43 -12.69 4.37 -7.53
N ASN A 44 -13.21 5.08 -8.54
CA ASN A 44 -13.48 6.51 -8.46
C ASN A 44 -14.59 6.83 -7.46
N ASP A 45 -15.61 5.97 -7.40
CA ASP A 45 -16.74 6.10 -6.49
C ASP A 45 -16.39 5.81 -5.02
N ILE A 46 -15.22 5.23 -4.76
CA ILE A 46 -14.76 4.96 -3.40
C ILE A 46 -14.27 6.26 -2.75
N ASN A 47 -14.78 6.53 -1.54
CA ASN A 47 -14.34 7.63 -0.69
C ASN A 47 -12.80 7.68 -0.58
N ALA A 48 -12.22 8.83 -0.88
CA ALA A 48 -10.78 9.06 -0.87
C ALA A 48 -10.11 8.80 0.50
N GLN A 49 -10.87 8.84 1.60
CA GLN A 49 -10.38 8.48 2.93
C GLN A 49 -10.03 6.99 3.06
N VAL A 50 -10.72 6.10 2.35
CA VAL A 50 -10.48 4.64 2.40
C VAL A 50 -9.05 4.27 1.98
N PRO A 51 -8.54 4.66 0.79
CA PRO A 51 -7.16 4.37 0.42
C PRO A 51 -6.14 5.15 1.24
N LYS A 52 -6.49 6.34 1.75
CA LYS A 52 -5.63 7.12 2.65
C LYS A 52 -5.40 6.35 3.94
N GLN A 53 -6.45 5.88 4.60
CA GLN A 53 -6.36 5.12 5.83
C GLN A 53 -5.66 3.76 5.59
N ALA A 54 -6.05 3.04 4.55
CA ALA A 54 -5.43 1.75 4.23
C ALA A 54 -3.92 1.86 3.98
N SER A 55 -3.46 2.93 3.32
CA SER A 55 -2.03 3.17 3.12
C SER A 55 -1.29 3.48 4.42
N LYS A 56 -1.94 4.17 5.36
CA LYS A 56 -1.38 4.52 6.68
C LYS A 56 -1.27 3.27 7.56
N ASP A 57 -2.34 2.48 7.64
CA ASP A 57 -2.37 1.24 8.41
C ASP A 57 -1.28 0.27 7.94
N PHE A 58 -1.15 0.12 6.62
CA PHE A 58 -0.13 -0.74 6.04
C PHE A 58 1.30 -0.22 6.28
N ASP A 59 1.55 1.08 6.13
CA ASP A 59 2.87 1.67 6.41
C ASP A 59 3.26 1.48 7.88
N THR A 60 2.30 1.66 8.79
CA THR A 60 2.47 1.36 10.22
C THR A 60 2.80 -0.12 10.45
N ALA A 61 2.02 -1.04 9.89
CA ALA A 61 2.27 -2.48 10.01
C ALA A 61 3.68 -2.85 9.50
N ARG A 62 4.09 -2.30 8.35
CA ARG A 62 5.42 -2.54 7.78
C ARG A 62 6.53 -2.00 8.68
N LYS A 63 6.38 -0.78 9.22
CA LYS A 63 7.33 -0.21 10.18
C LYS A 63 7.47 -1.08 11.44
N HIS A 64 6.36 -1.60 11.97
CA HIS A 64 6.39 -2.54 13.08
C HIS A 64 7.09 -3.85 12.72
N SER A 65 6.88 -4.37 11.51
CA SER A 65 7.59 -5.55 11.01
C SER A 65 9.11 -5.34 11.06
N PHE A 66 9.60 -4.23 10.50
CA PHE A 66 11.02 -3.90 10.50
C PHE A 66 11.56 -3.68 11.92
N LYS A 67 10.78 -3.03 12.80
CA LYS A 67 11.19 -2.78 14.18
C LYS A 67 11.31 -4.07 15.00
N LYS A 68 10.35 -5.00 14.85
CA LYS A 68 10.26 -6.20 15.69
C LYS A 68 11.03 -7.39 15.12
N TYR A 69 10.93 -7.64 13.83
CA TYR A 69 11.44 -8.85 13.17
C TYR A 69 12.67 -8.57 12.27
N LYS A 70 13.11 -7.31 12.19
CA LYS A 70 14.21 -6.86 11.32
C LYS A 70 14.00 -7.19 9.83
N ASN A 71 12.76 -7.48 9.43
CA ASN A 71 12.40 -7.82 8.07
C ASN A 71 10.99 -7.30 7.74
N GLY A 72 10.62 -7.36 6.46
CA GLY A 72 9.33 -6.88 5.97
C GLY A 72 8.19 -7.90 6.04
N TYR A 73 8.41 -9.19 6.35
CA TYR A 73 7.42 -10.23 6.05
C TYR A 73 6.20 -10.30 6.98
N HIS A 74 6.16 -9.52 8.07
CA HIS A 74 5.13 -9.60 9.09
C HIS A 74 4.21 -8.37 9.07
N THR A 75 3.31 -8.31 8.06
CA THR A 75 2.38 -7.19 7.78
C THR A 75 0.97 -7.63 7.43
#